data_AF-A0A971W4A6-F1
#
_entry.id   AF-A0A971W4A6-F1
#
_cell.length_a   1.000
_cell.length_b   1.000
_cell.length_c   1.000
_cell.angle_alpha   90.00
_cell.angle_beta   90.00
_cell.angle_gamma   90.00
#
_symmetry.space_group_name_H-M   'P 1'
#
loop_
_entity.id
_entity.type
_entity.pdbx_description
1 polymer ?
#
loop_
_entity_poly.entity_id
_entity_poly.type
_entity_poly.pdbx_seq_one_letter_code
_entity_poly.pdbx_strand_id
1 'polypeptide(L)'
;MNRSYTTSNHRRGKIIERTVTELKTIIRDIILEVGELKERVALLELAINNKKSEYTEQLPGELSTAGEAAYAAQANNAEHNREDDAPCAYSLKELYQDGRHVCPMAYGEERTEGCLFCAAMLSRGEE
;
A
#
# COMPACT_ATOMS: atom_id res chain seq x y z
N MET A 1 34.35 10.57 56.26
CA MET A 1 34.39 10.03 54.88
C MET A 1 33.06 10.09 54.08
N ASN A 2 31.91 10.61 54.57
CA ASN A 2 30.62 10.42 53.87
C ASN A 2 30.12 11.56 52.95
N ARG A 3 30.82 12.70 52.88
CA ARG A 3 30.30 13.91 52.20
C ARG A 3 30.46 13.87 50.67
N SER A 4 31.48 13.18 50.15
CA SER A 4 31.71 13.06 48.70
C SER A 4 30.73 12.09 48.04
N TYR A 5 30.34 11.01 48.73
CA TYR A 5 29.42 9.99 48.22
C TYR A 5 27.99 10.54 47.99
N THR A 6 27.49 11.39 48.87
CA THR A 6 26.15 11.99 48.73
C THR A 6 26.06 12.96 47.55
N THR A 7 27.12 13.76 47.33
CA THR A 7 27.17 14.70 46.19
C THR A 7 27.29 14.02 44.83
N SER A 8 27.96 12.85 44.77
CA SER A 8 28.08 12.05 43.56
C SER A 8 26.73 11.43 43.16
N ASN A 9 25.99 10.89 44.11
CA ASN A 9 24.66 10.32 43.84
C ASN A 9 23.63 11.41 43.46
N HIS A 10 23.70 12.59 44.08
CA HIS A 10 22.85 13.73 43.72
C HIS A 10 23.08 14.21 42.28
N ARG A 11 24.33 14.24 41.81
CA ARG A 11 24.64 14.59 40.42
C ARG A 11 24.09 13.56 39.44
N ARG A 12 24.25 12.26 39.72
CA ARG A 12 23.69 11.21 38.87
C ARG A 12 22.16 11.29 38.80
N GLY A 13 21.49 11.52 39.93
CA GLY A 13 20.04 11.74 39.98
C GLY A 13 19.60 12.89 39.07
N LYS A 14 20.28 14.04 39.16
CA LYS A 14 20.00 15.20 38.29
C LYS A 14 20.28 14.98 36.80
N ILE A 15 21.19 14.07 36.45
CA ILE A 15 21.44 13.73 35.03
C ILE A 15 20.29 12.86 34.53
N ILE A 16 19.90 11.84 35.31
CA ILE A 16 18.79 10.95 34.99
C ILE A 16 17.49 11.75 34.83
N GLU A 17 17.16 12.64 35.76
CA GLU A 17 15.94 13.48 35.68
C GLU A 17 15.89 14.32 34.40
N ARG A 18 17.02 14.91 33.98
CA ARG A 18 17.09 15.66 32.72
C ARG A 18 16.87 14.76 31.51
N THR A 19 17.58 13.63 31.44
CA THR A 19 17.42 12.68 30.34
C THR A 19 16.00 12.14 30.24
N VAL A 20 15.35 11.84 31.38
CA VAL A 20 13.95 11.40 31.41
C VAL A 20 13.01 12.49 30.92
N THR A 21 13.29 13.76 31.26
CA THR A 21 12.48 14.89 30.79
C THR A 21 12.62 15.10 29.29
N GLU A 22 13.84 15.03 28.77
CA GLU A 22 14.12 15.13 27.33
C GLU A 22 13.45 13.98 26.56
N LEU A 23 13.62 12.74 27.02
CA LEU A 23 12.95 11.57 26.43
C LEU A 23 11.43 11.69 26.48
N LYS A 24 10.86 12.21 27.57
CA LYS A 24 9.42 12.43 27.69
C LYS A 24 8.90 13.44 26.65
N THR A 25 9.66 14.49 26.36
CA THR A 25 9.31 15.45 25.31
C THR A 25 9.37 14.79 23.94
N ILE A 26 10.48 14.09 23.63
CA ILE A 26 10.64 13.40 22.34
C ILE A 26 9.52 12.37 22.11
N ILE A 27 9.18 11.57 23.13
CA ILE A 27 8.09 10.59 23.02
C ILE A 27 6.75 11.28 22.74
N ARG A 28 6.47 12.42 23.39
CA ARG A 28 5.25 13.18 23.14
C ARG A 28 5.20 13.66 21.69
N ASP A 29 6.29 14.21 21.19
CA ASP A 29 6.37 14.75 19.83
C ASP A 29 6.14 13.64 18.81
N ILE A 30 6.77 12.46 19.00
CA ILE A 30 6.56 11.28 18.15
C ILE A 30 5.09 10.82 18.18
N ILE A 31 4.45 10.81 19.35
CA ILE A 31 3.03 10.42 19.46
C ILE A 31 2.14 11.35 18.62
N LEU A 32 2.43 12.66 18.62
CA LEU A 32 1.69 13.63 17.82
C LEU A 32 1.92 13.41 16.32
N GLU A 33 3.19 13.28 15.91
CA GLU A 33 3.55 13.05 14.50
C GLU A 33 2.94 11.77 13.94
N VAL A 34 2.94 10.67 14.72
CA VAL A 34 2.29 9.41 14.32
C VAL A 34 0.78 9.55 14.25
N GLY A 35 0.17 10.34 15.14
CA GLY A 35 -1.25 10.67 15.10
C GLY A 35 -1.64 11.38 13.81
N GLU A 36 -0.93 12.46 13.47
CA GLU A 36 -1.14 13.21 12.22
C GLU A 36 -0.89 12.34 10.98
N LEU A 37 0.16 11.52 11.00
CA LEU A 37 0.46 10.61 9.89
C LEU A 37 -0.69 9.61 9.68
N LYS A 38 -1.24 9.04 10.76
CA LYS A 38 -2.37 8.12 10.69
C LYS A 38 -3.61 8.78 10.08
N GLU A 39 -3.90 10.03 10.46
CA GLU A 39 -5.01 10.78 9.87
C GLU A 39 -4.81 10.96 8.37
N ARG A 40 -3.62 11.38 7.94
CA ARG A 40 -3.30 11.55 6.51
C ARG A 40 -3.40 10.24 5.74
N VAL A 41 -2.92 9.13 6.30
CA VAL A 41 -3.04 7.79 5.69
C VAL A 41 -4.50 7.38 5.57
N ALA A 42 -5.31 7.54 6.61
CA ALA A 42 -6.73 7.20 6.56
C ALA A 42 -7.49 8.02 5.50
N LEU A 43 -7.17 9.31 5.35
CA LEU A 43 -7.73 10.16 4.30
C LEU A 43 -7.30 9.70 2.90
N LEU A 44 -6.04 9.31 2.72
CA LEU A 44 -5.53 8.81 1.45
C LEU A 44 -6.14 7.45 1.09
N GLU A 45 -6.24 6.52 2.04
CA GLU A 45 -6.89 5.23 1.85
C GLU A 45 -8.35 5.40 1.43
N LEU A 46 -9.09 6.31 2.09
CA LEU A 46 -10.45 6.65 1.71
C LEU A 46 -10.52 7.24 0.30
N ALA A 47 -9.63 8.20 -0.03
CA ALA A 47 -9.61 8.83 -1.35
C ALA A 47 -9.27 7.82 -2.47
N ILE A 48 -8.32 6.92 -2.22
CA ILE A 48 -7.97 5.83 -3.15
C ILE A 48 -9.15 4.87 -3.30
N ASN A 49 -9.82 4.50 -2.21
CA ASN A 49 -10.98 3.60 -2.26
C ASN A 49 -12.18 4.25 -2.96
N ASN A 50 -12.43 5.54 -2.74
CA ASN A 50 -13.50 6.27 -3.45
C ASN A 50 -13.19 6.39 -4.94
N LYS A 51 -11.94 6.71 -5.32
CA LYS A 51 -11.53 6.69 -6.73
C LYS A 51 -11.70 5.29 -7.33
N LYS A 52 -11.31 4.24 -6.59
CA LYS A 52 -11.56 2.84 -6.98
C LYS A 52 -13.05 2.59 -7.25
N SER A 53 -13.94 3.14 -6.40
CA SER A 53 -15.39 3.07 -6.58
C SER A 53 -15.86 3.76 -7.86
N GLU A 54 -15.31 4.95 -8.15
CA GLU A 54 -15.64 5.74 -9.34
C GLU A 54 -15.30 4.99 -10.64
N TYR A 55 -14.18 4.25 -10.67
CA TYR A 55 -13.85 3.37 -11.81
C TYR A 55 -14.72 2.10 -11.88
N THR A 56 -15.29 1.64 -10.77
CA THR A 56 -16.17 0.45 -10.75
C THR A 56 -17.65 0.76 -11.02
N GLU A 57 -18.14 1.98 -10.73
CA GLU A 57 -19.55 2.37 -10.93
C GLU A 57 -19.89 2.81 -12.36
N GLN A 58 -18.90 2.88 -13.27
CA GLN A 58 -19.14 3.04 -14.71
C GLN A 58 -19.30 1.71 -15.47
N LEU A 59 -19.27 0.57 -14.78
CA LEU A 59 -19.65 -0.74 -15.33
C LEU A 59 -21.00 -1.19 -14.74
N PRO A 60 -22.10 -1.16 -15.52
CA PRO A 60 -23.35 -1.77 -15.11
C PRO A 60 -23.19 -3.28 -15.20
N GLY A 61 -23.07 -3.97 -14.07
CA GLY A 61 -23.07 -5.43 -14.03
C GLY A 61 -22.92 -5.96 -12.62
N GLU A 62 -24.05 -6.34 -12.02
CA GLU A 62 -24.11 -7.06 -10.74
C GLU A 62 -23.21 -8.30 -10.78
N LEU A 63 -22.10 -8.29 -10.03
CA LEU A 63 -21.30 -9.48 -9.83
C LEU A 63 -21.92 -10.31 -8.70
N SER A 64 -22.91 -11.11 -9.08
CA SER A 64 -23.45 -12.16 -8.25
C SER A 64 -22.37 -13.19 -7.95
N THR A 65 -22.18 -13.48 -6.67
CA THR A 65 -21.31 -14.52 -6.15
C THR A 65 -21.82 -15.90 -6.61
N ALA A 66 -21.36 -16.38 -7.75
CA ALA A 66 -21.46 -17.80 -8.11
C ALA A 66 -20.46 -18.15 -9.22
N GLY A 67 -19.48 -18.98 -8.87
CA GLY A 67 -18.99 -20.02 -9.77
C GLY A 67 -18.08 -19.57 -10.90
N GLU A 68 -16.78 -19.61 -10.61
CA GLU A 68 -15.69 -20.02 -11.50
C GLU A 68 -16.12 -20.85 -12.71
N ALA A 69 -16.33 -20.23 -13.87
CA ALA A 69 -16.10 -20.81 -15.18
C ALA A 69 -16.35 -19.74 -16.25
N ALA A 70 -15.44 -19.64 -17.21
CA ALA A 70 -15.54 -18.82 -18.42
C ALA A 70 -15.11 -17.35 -18.31
N TYR A 71 -13.80 -17.09 -18.40
CA TYR A 71 -13.32 -16.00 -19.26
C TYR A 71 -11.93 -16.37 -19.80
N ALA A 72 -11.92 -17.24 -20.81
CA ALA A 72 -10.82 -17.31 -21.76
C ALA A 72 -11.38 -16.78 -23.08
N ALA A 73 -10.64 -15.86 -23.70
CA ALA A 73 -11.06 -14.97 -24.78
C ALA A 73 -11.85 -13.77 -24.22
N GLN A 74 -11.47 -12.52 -24.46
CA GLN A 74 -10.77 -11.92 -25.59
C GLN A 74 -9.60 -11.08 -25.06
N ALA A 75 -8.66 -10.71 -25.95
CA ALA A 75 -7.72 -9.60 -25.79
C ALA A 75 -6.88 -9.54 -27.08
N ASN A 76 -7.43 -8.94 -28.14
CA ASN A 76 -6.81 -8.56 -29.43
C ASN A 76 -7.98 -8.09 -30.32
N ASN A 77 -8.08 -6.91 -30.93
CA ASN A 77 -7.09 -5.94 -31.39
C ASN A 77 -7.76 -4.55 -31.56
N ALA A 78 -6.93 -3.52 -31.69
CA ALA A 78 -7.29 -2.26 -32.30
C ALA A 78 -8.03 -2.43 -33.65
N GLU A 79 -8.99 -1.55 -33.88
CA GLU A 79 -9.85 -1.35 -35.07
C GLU A 79 -9.56 -2.19 -36.32
N HIS A 80 -10.40 -3.21 -36.55
CA HIS A 80 -10.81 -3.60 -37.89
C HIS A 80 -12.23 -4.19 -37.87
N ASN A 81 -13.07 -3.70 -38.78
CA ASN A 81 -14.44 -4.18 -39.04
C ASN A 81 -14.57 -5.70 -38.90
N ARG A 82 -15.33 -6.14 -37.90
CA ARG A 82 -16.18 -7.35 -37.89
C ARG A 82 -16.94 -7.43 -36.58
N GLU A 83 -18.26 -7.50 -36.71
CA GLU A 83 -19.18 -8.07 -35.73
C GLU A 83 -18.68 -9.49 -35.40
N ASP A 84 -18.45 -9.81 -34.12
CA ASP A 84 -18.48 -11.15 -33.49
C ASP A 84 -17.69 -11.15 -32.14
N ASP A 85 -18.44 -11.18 -31.04
CA ASP A 85 -18.19 -11.76 -29.70
C ASP A 85 -16.92 -11.46 -28.86
N ALA A 86 -17.17 -11.04 -27.60
CA ALA A 86 -16.45 -11.24 -26.32
C ALA A 86 -15.25 -10.32 -25.87
N PRO A 87 -15.01 -10.15 -24.53
CA PRO A 87 -14.40 -8.95 -23.93
C PRO A 87 -12.89 -9.07 -23.60
N CYS A 88 -12.14 -7.98 -23.80
CA CYS A 88 -10.69 -7.93 -23.68
C CYS A 88 -10.13 -7.97 -22.23
N ALA A 89 -10.22 -9.10 -21.53
CA ALA A 89 -9.68 -9.26 -20.18
C ALA A 89 -8.24 -9.83 -20.23
N TYR A 90 -7.24 -8.96 -20.31
CA TYR A 90 -5.85 -9.37 -20.07
C TYR A 90 -5.68 -9.84 -18.63
N SER A 91 -5.04 -10.99 -18.43
CA SER A 91 -4.71 -11.43 -17.08
C SER A 91 -3.54 -10.62 -16.52
N LEU A 92 -3.53 -10.38 -15.19
CA LEU A 92 -2.40 -9.73 -14.52
C LEU A 92 -1.08 -10.48 -14.78
N LYS A 93 -1.13 -11.80 -14.95
CA LYS A 93 0.03 -12.62 -15.26
C LYS A 93 0.62 -12.28 -16.64
N GLU A 94 -0.22 -12.13 -17.67
CA GLU A 94 0.22 -11.72 -19.01
C GLU A 94 0.79 -10.31 -18.99
N LEU A 95 0.12 -9.37 -18.32
CA LEU A 95 0.61 -7.99 -18.21
C LEU A 95 1.99 -7.92 -17.54
N TYR A 96 2.21 -8.74 -16.50
CA TYR A 96 3.50 -8.84 -15.84
C TYR A 96 4.59 -9.47 -16.72
N GLN A 97 4.22 -10.48 -17.53
CA GLN A 97 5.13 -11.16 -18.45
C GLN A 97 5.57 -10.26 -19.61
N ASP A 98 4.70 -9.35 -20.06
CA ASP A 98 5.00 -8.31 -21.04
C ASP A 98 5.93 -7.21 -20.50
N GLY A 99 6.43 -7.38 -19.28
CA GLY A 99 7.29 -6.41 -18.63
C GLY A 99 6.54 -5.18 -18.15
N ARG A 100 5.22 -5.24 -17.97
CA ARG A 100 4.45 -4.14 -17.38
C ARG A 100 4.18 -4.33 -15.89
N HIS A 101 3.99 -3.23 -15.19
CA HIS A 101 3.66 -3.21 -13.78
C HIS A 101 2.20 -3.64 -13.55
N VAL A 102 1.97 -4.52 -12.57
CA VAL A 102 0.63 -4.90 -12.10
C VAL A 102 0.32 -4.34 -10.71
N CYS A 103 1.30 -3.67 -10.09
CA CYS A 103 1.12 -3.01 -8.80
C CYS A 103 0.36 -1.69 -8.94
N PRO A 104 -0.26 -1.16 -7.87
CA PRO A 104 -1.07 0.05 -7.94
C PRO A 104 -0.23 1.30 -8.17
N MET A 105 1.09 1.22 -7.92
CA MET A 105 2.00 2.35 -8.02
C MET A 105 2.35 2.72 -9.46
N ALA A 106 2.20 1.80 -10.42
CA ALA A 106 2.64 2.00 -11.81
C ALA A 106 1.86 1.12 -12.81
N TYR A 107 0.60 0.78 -12.52
CA TYR A 107 -0.14 -0.22 -13.32
C TYR A 107 -0.12 0.07 -14.82
N GLY A 108 0.28 -0.92 -15.62
CA GLY A 108 0.37 -0.83 -17.08
C GLY A 108 1.63 -0.15 -17.63
N GLU A 109 2.47 0.46 -16.79
CA GLU A 109 3.74 1.07 -17.21
C GLU A 109 4.83 0.02 -17.44
N GLU A 110 5.81 0.34 -18.30
CA GLU A 110 6.98 -0.52 -18.55
C GLU A 110 7.88 -0.63 -17.32
N ARG A 111 8.27 -1.85 -17.00
CA ARG A 111 9.19 -2.17 -15.90
C ARG A 111 10.61 -2.09 -16.39
N THR A 112 11.40 -1.25 -15.76
CA THR A 112 12.85 -1.20 -15.95
C THR A 112 13.59 -2.22 -15.09
N GLU A 113 12.97 -2.68 -13.98
CA GLU A 113 13.58 -3.59 -13.00
C GLU A 113 12.57 -4.54 -12.29
N GLY A 114 13.09 -5.38 -11.39
CA GLY A 114 12.30 -6.26 -10.52
C GLY A 114 11.42 -5.46 -9.55
N CYS A 115 10.09 -5.62 -9.57
CA CYS A 115 9.18 -4.93 -8.66
C CYS A 115 8.62 -5.89 -7.60
N LEU A 116 9.00 -5.69 -6.32
CA LEU A 116 8.54 -6.53 -5.20
C LEU A 116 7.02 -6.52 -5.02
N PHE A 117 6.37 -5.39 -5.31
CA PHE A 117 4.91 -5.27 -5.22
C PHE A 117 4.21 -6.12 -6.29
N CYS A 118 4.77 -6.19 -7.50
CA CYS A 118 4.21 -7.03 -8.57
C CYS A 118 4.35 -8.51 -8.21
N ALA A 119 5.51 -8.93 -7.71
CA ALA A 119 5.72 -10.30 -7.26
C ALA A 119 4.74 -10.68 -6.13
N ALA A 120 4.59 -9.82 -5.12
CA ALA A 120 3.68 -10.06 -4.00
C ALA A 120 2.22 -10.17 -4.41
N MET A 121 1.77 -9.42 -5.43
CA MET A 121 0.40 -9.58 -5.96
C MET A 121 0.19 -10.91 -6.66
N LEU A 122 1.16 -11.37 -7.43
CA LEU A 122 1.04 -12.63 -8.17
C LEU A 122 1.08 -13.84 -7.23
N SER A 123 1.86 -13.78 -6.15
CA SER A 123 1.94 -14.85 -5.16
C SER A 123 0.70 -14.98 -4.27
N ARG A 124 -0.17 -13.97 -4.20
CA ARG A 124 -1.42 -14.03 -3.40
C ARG A 124 -2.53 -14.87 -4.05
N GLY A 125 -2.39 -15.23 -5.32
CA GLY A 125 -3.35 -16.08 -6.04
C GLY A 125 -3.03 -17.58 -5.99
N GLU A 126 -2.03 -17.99 -5.18
CA GLU A 126 -1.55 -19.38 -5.08
C GLU A 126 -1.92 -20.05 -3.74
N GLU A 127 -2.88 -19.49 -2.99
CA GLU A 127 -3.43 -20.07 -1.75
C GLU A 127 -4.74 -20.84 -1.98
#